data_AF-A0A9E4VJ15-F1
#
_entry.id   AF-A0A9E4VJ15-F1
#
_cell.length_a   1.000
_cell.length_b   1.000
_cell.length_c   1.000
_cell.angle_alpha   90.00
_cell.angle_beta   90.00
_cell.angle_gamma   90.00
#
_symmetry.space_group_name_H-M   'P 1'
#
loop_
_entity.id
_entity.type
_entity.pdbx_description
1 polymer ?
#
loop_
_entity_poly.entity_id
_entity_poly.type
_entity_poly.pdbx_seq_one_letter_code
_entity_poly.pdbx_strand_id
1 'polypeptide(L)'
;MASDSLTGAFTGFTRDTLYTPVPNPLFGPLLEEIQDQAELKVTLRALWLLHRKRGWPRMIAQQELLNDLTLTRTFSAAGQDSMEEILRGLRLAVSRRTLLSHQAVANDAAQQFYL
;
A
#
# COMPACT_ATOMS: atom_id res chain seq x y z
N MET A 1 -15.26 -36.85 3.11
CA MET A 1 -15.79 -36.14 4.30
C MET A 1 -14.57 -35.67 5.08
N ALA A 2 -14.27 -34.40 5.31
CA ALA A 2 -15.07 -33.19 5.22
C ALA A 2 -14.25 -32.07 4.56
N SER A 3 -14.98 -31.26 3.80
CA SER A 3 -14.61 -29.92 3.33
C SER A 3 -14.31 -29.00 4.50
N ASP A 4 -13.21 -28.27 4.45
CA ASP A 4 -13.07 -27.00 5.17
C ASP A 4 -12.43 -25.95 4.24
N SER A 5 -12.70 -24.70 4.57
CA SER A 5 -13.17 -23.67 3.67
C SER A 5 -12.08 -22.65 3.27
N LEU A 6 -12.35 -21.87 2.23
CA LEU A 6 -11.45 -20.94 1.50
C LEU A 6 -10.92 -19.73 2.31
N THR A 7 -10.19 -19.96 3.40
CA THR A 7 -9.52 -18.87 4.15
C THR A 7 -8.12 -19.33 4.59
N GLY A 8 -7.17 -19.30 3.66
CA GLY A 8 -5.78 -19.68 3.92
C GLY A 8 -5.14 -18.73 4.93
N ALA A 9 -5.00 -19.16 6.19
CA ALA A 9 -4.26 -18.43 7.20
C ALA A 9 -2.78 -18.29 6.80
N PHE A 10 -2.13 -17.21 7.25
CA PHE A 10 -0.69 -17.05 7.07
C PHE A 10 0.06 -18.13 7.87
N THR A 11 0.76 -19.02 7.19
CA THR A 11 1.44 -20.19 7.78
C THR A 11 2.92 -19.95 8.10
N GLY A 12 3.41 -18.71 7.91
CA GLY A 12 4.81 -18.35 8.09
C GLY A 12 5.56 -18.10 6.77
N PHE A 13 6.85 -17.77 6.89
CA PHE A 13 7.73 -17.52 5.74
C PHE A 13 8.45 -18.80 5.30
N THR A 14 8.65 -18.97 4.00
CA THR A 14 9.35 -20.13 3.42
C THR A 14 10.81 -19.79 3.09
N ARG A 15 11.63 -20.82 2.82
CA ARG A 15 13.05 -20.66 2.49
C ARG A 15 13.29 -19.78 1.25
N ASP A 16 12.38 -19.82 0.28
CA ASP A 16 12.49 -19.09 -0.99
C ASP A 16 11.79 -17.72 -0.96
N THR A 17 11.68 -17.12 0.23
CA THR A 17 11.04 -15.80 0.42
C THR A 17 11.83 -14.71 -0.30
N LEU A 18 11.11 -13.87 -1.07
CA LEU A 18 11.65 -12.67 -1.68
C LEU A 18 11.59 -11.49 -0.72
N TYR A 19 12.68 -10.73 -0.65
CA TYR A 19 12.78 -9.55 0.21
C TYR A 19 12.52 -8.27 -0.59
N THR A 20 11.84 -7.32 0.06
CA THR A 20 11.63 -5.98 -0.49
C THR A 20 12.48 -5.01 0.31
N PRO A 21 13.46 -4.32 -0.33
CA PRO A 21 14.26 -3.32 0.36
C PRO A 21 13.38 -2.14 0.75
N VAL A 22 13.59 -1.63 1.96
CA VAL A 22 12.93 -0.43 2.46
C VAL A 22 13.95 0.48 3.13
N PRO A 23 13.73 1.81 3.14
CA PRO A 23 14.62 2.72 3.85
C PRO A 23 14.67 2.41 5.36
N ASN A 24 15.87 2.42 5.96
CA ASN A 24 16.04 2.17 7.39
C ASN A 24 15.14 3.02 8.31
N PRO A 25 14.88 4.32 8.03
CA PRO A 25 13.99 5.13 8.87
C PRO A 25 12.57 4.57 9.00
N LEU A 26 12.10 3.74 8.05
CA LEU A 26 10.80 3.09 8.12
C LEU A 26 10.66 2.22 9.38
N PHE A 27 11.74 1.57 9.81
CA PHE A 27 11.79 0.72 11.00
C PHE A 27 12.40 1.42 12.22
N GLY A 28 12.60 2.74 12.14
CA GLY A 28 13.04 3.58 13.25
C GLY A 28 12.05 4.71 13.48
N PRO A 29 12.44 5.99 13.25
CA PRO A 29 11.58 7.13 13.57
C PRO A 29 10.18 7.07 12.95
N LEU A 30 10.05 6.62 11.69
CA LEU A 30 8.73 6.56 11.05
C LEU A 30 7.82 5.52 11.72
N LEU A 31 8.38 4.41 12.22
CA LEU A 31 7.60 3.40 12.93
C LEU A 31 7.06 3.94 14.27
N GLU A 32 7.85 4.78 14.95
CA GLU A 32 7.45 5.43 16.20
C GLU A 32 6.32 6.45 15.97
N GLU A 33 6.38 7.19 14.86
CA GLU A 33 5.42 8.26 14.59
C GLU A 33 4.12 7.81 13.90
N ILE A 34 4.14 6.69 13.16
CA ILE A 34 2.93 6.15 12.50
C ILE A 34 2.04 5.47 13.55
N GLN A 35 0.89 6.10 13.81
CA GLN A 35 -0.10 5.60 14.77
C GLN A 35 -1.32 4.99 14.08
N ASP A 36 -1.51 5.28 12.79
CA ASP A 36 -2.69 4.85 12.05
C ASP A 36 -2.43 3.56 11.25
N GLN A 37 -3.31 2.59 11.42
CA GLN A 37 -3.18 1.30 10.74
C GLN A 37 -3.29 1.43 9.22
N ALA A 38 -4.13 2.32 8.70
CA ALA A 38 -4.26 2.49 7.25
C ALA A 38 -3.01 3.16 6.68
N GLU A 39 -2.46 4.17 7.35
CA GLU A 39 -1.17 4.78 6.99
C GLU A 39 -0.06 3.72 6.88
N LEU A 40 0.10 2.87 7.90
CA LEU A 40 1.14 1.84 7.93
C LEU A 40 0.98 0.83 6.79
N LYS A 41 -0.22 0.26 6.62
CA LYS A 41 -0.47 -0.80 5.63
C LYS A 41 -0.35 -0.28 4.20
N VAL A 42 -0.86 0.93 3.94
CA VAL A 42 -0.73 1.58 2.63
C VAL A 42 0.73 1.91 2.33
N THR A 43 1.48 2.46 3.29
CA THR A 43 2.91 2.78 3.12
C THR A 43 3.72 1.55 2.75
N LEU A 44 3.55 0.44 3.49
CA LEU A 44 4.25 -0.82 3.21
C LEU A 44 3.91 -1.38 1.83
N ARG A 45 2.63 -1.33 1.45
CA ARG A 45 2.19 -1.80 0.13
C ARG A 45 2.74 -0.92 -1.00
N ALA A 46 2.74 0.40 -0.81
CA ALA A 46 3.27 1.35 -1.77
C ALA A 46 4.78 1.14 -2.01
N LEU A 47 5.57 0.97 -0.95
CA LEU A 47 7.00 0.67 -1.07
C LEU A 47 7.25 -0.63 -1.86
N TRP A 48 6.45 -1.67 -1.58
CA TRP A 48 6.50 -2.92 -2.33
C TRP A 48 6.15 -2.75 -3.82
N LEU A 49 5.11 -1.97 -4.13
CA LEU A 49 4.71 -1.67 -5.51
C LEU A 49 5.78 -0.84 -6.24
N LEU A 50 6.33 0.20 -5.59
CA LEU A 50 7.41 1.04 -6.14
C LEU A 50 8.67 0.23 -6.45
N HIS A 51 9.03 -0.72 -5.57
CA HIS A 51 10.17 -1.59 -5.80
C HIS A 51 10.01 -2.44 -7.08
N ARG A 52 8.78 -2.79 -7.44
CA ARG A 52 8.46 -3.60 -8.63
C ARG A 52 8.30 -2.78 -9.91
N LYS A 53 8.19 -1.44 -9.82
CA LYS A 53 8.13 -0.56 -10.99
C LYS A 53 9.46 -0.53 -11.72
N ARG A 54 9.40 -0.57 -13.06
CA ARG A 54 10.55 -0.44 -13.95
C ARG A 54 10.54 0.95 -14.61
N GLY A 55 11.72 1.48 -14.90
CA GLY A 55 11.88 2.81 -15.52
C GLY A 55 11.97 3.96 -14.51
N TRP A 56 12.09 5.19 -15.03
CA TRP A 56 12.16 6.42 -14.26
C TRP A 56 11.23 7.48 -14.86
N PRO A 57 10.46 8.23 -14.04
CA PRO A 57 10.29 8.09 -12.59
C PRO A 57 9.45 6.84 -12.22
N ARG A 58 9.69 6.29 -11.02
CA ARG A 58 8.86 5.19 -10.47
C ARG A 58 7.64 5.77 -9.79
N MET A 59 6.45 5.48 -10.31
CA MET A 59 5.18 6.04 -9.83
C MET A 59 4.10 4.97 -9.78
N ILE A 60 3.19 5.10 -8.82
CA ILE A 60 1.99 4.28 -8.70
C ILE A 60 0.77 5.17 -8.94
N ALA A 61 -0.11 4.78 -9.86
CA ALA A 61 -1.37 5.50 -10.04
C ALA A 61 -2.29 5.25 -8.84
N GLN A 62 -3.08 6.24 -8.42
CA GLN A 62 -4.07 6.04 -7.35
C GLN A 62 -4.97 4.83 -7.61
N GLN A 63 -5.37 4.64 -8.87
CA GLN A 63 -6.29 3.59 -9.26
C GLN A 63 -5.64 2.20 -9.17
N GLU A 64 -4.31 2.12 -9.28
CA GLU A 64 -3.57 0.88 -9.03
C GLU A 64 -3.61 0.50 -7.55
N LEU A 65 -3.55 1.47 -6.64
CA LEU A 65 -3.69 1.24 -5.19
C LEU A 65 -5.13 0.90 -4.80
N LEU A 66 -6.12 1.60 -5.37
CA LEU A 66 -7.54 1.33 -5.12
C LEU A 66 -7.97 -0.06 -5.61
N ASN A 67 -7.38 -0.53 -6.71
CA ASN A 67 -7.63 -1.85 -7.27
C ASN A 67 -6.68 -2.94 -6.75
N ASP A 68 -5.78 -2.61 -5.80
CA ASP A 68 -4.87 -3.58 -5.22
C ASP A 68 -5.63 -4.54 -4.30
N LEU A 69 -5.77 -5.80 -4.74
CA LEU A 69 -6.54 -6.81 -4.01
C LEU A 69 -6.06 -7.02 -2.56
N THR A 70 -4.78 -6.79 -2.27
CA THR A 70 -4.26 -6.93 -0.90
C THR A 70 -4.80 -5.81 -0.02
N LEU A 71 -4.76 -4.56 -0.49
CA LEU A 71 -5.34 -3.42 0.22
C LEU A 71 -6.86 -3.52 0.32
N THR A 72 -7.56 -3.88 -0.76
CA THR A 72 -9.01 -4.03 -0.73
C THR A 72 -9.42 -5.06 0.33
N ARG A 73 -8.81 -6.26 0.33
CA ARG A 73 -9.12 -7.29 1.33
C ARG A 73 -8.76 -6.87 2.76
N THR A 74 -7.66 -6.15 2.91
CA THR A 74 -7.17 -5.66 4.21
C THR A 74 -8.21 -4.81 4.93
N PHE A 75 -8.89 -3.91 4.22
CA PHE A 75 -9.85 -2.98 4.81
C PHE A 75 -11.29 -3.52 4.75
N SER A 76 -11.62 -4.33 3.75
CA SER A 76 -12.93 -5.02 3.69
C SER A 76 -13.13 -5.99 4.86
N ALA A 77 -12.08 -6.71 5.26
CA ALA A 77 -12.14 -7.66 6.38
C ALA A 77 -12.39 -6.99 7.74
N ALA A 78 -12.12 -5.67 7.85
CA ALA A 78 -12.39 -4.88 9.04
C ALA A 78 -13.80 -4.26 9.04
N GLY A 79 -14.64 -4.57 8.05
CA GLY A 79 -15.97 -3.99 7.89
C GLY A 79 -15.95 -2.52 7.44
N GLN A 80 -14.81 -2.03 6.94
CA GLN A 80 -14.60 -0.65 6.54
C GLN A 80 -14.82 -0.49 5.02
N ASP A 81 -15.19 0.72 4.58
CA ASP A 81 -15.11 1.06 3.15
C ASP A 81 -13.63 1.05 2.75
N SER A 82 -13.27 0.06 1.94
CA SER A 82 -11.88 -0.17 1.57
C SER A 82 -11.32 0.97 0.72
N MET A 83 -12.14 1.58 -0.13
CA MET A 83 -11.70 2.71 -0.94
C MET A 83 -11.39 3.90 -0.05
N GLU A 84 -12.27 4.21 0.90
CA GLU A 84 -12.08 5.31 1.83
C GLU A 84 -10.83 5.12 2.69
N GLU A 85 -10.61 3.92 3.23
CA GLU A 85 -9.44 3.62 4.06
C GLU A 85 -8.12 3.69 3.27
N ILE A 86 -8.10 3.22 2.02
CA ILE A 86 -6.92 3.35 1.15
C ILE A 86 -6.61 4.83 0.91
N LEU A 87 -7.62 5.63 0.55
CA LEU A 87 -7.44 7.06 0.33
C LEU A 87 -7.00 7.79 1.60
N ARG A 88 -7.52 7.39 2.76
CA ARG A 88 -7.12 7.92 4.06
C ARG A 88 -5.66 7.60 4.38
N GLY A 89 -5.25 6.36 4.22
CA GLY A 89 -3.85 5.94 4.39
C GLY A 89 -2.89 6.69 3.46
N LEU A 90 -3.29 6.90 2.20
CA LEU A 90 -2.49 7.70 1.25
C LEU A 90 -2.38 9.17 1.68
N ARG A 91 -3.46 9.81 2.10
CA ARG A 91 -3.43 11.19 2.61
C ARG A 91 -2.50 11.34 3.82
N LEU A 92 -2.55 10.40 4.76
CA LEU A 92 -1.68 10.42 5.95
C LEU A 92 -0.21 10.23 5.57
N ALA A 93 0.10 9.25 4.72
CA ALA A 93 1.46 9.00 4.26
C ALA A 93 2.05 10.20 3.49
N VAL A 94 1.24 10.89 2.69
CA VAL A 94 1.64 12.14 2.01
C VAL A 94 1.82 13.28 3.01
N SER A 95 0.91 13.44 3.97
CA SER A 95 1.04 14.47 5.01
C SER A 95 2.30 14.29 5.85
N ARG A 96 2.73 13.04 6.09
CA ARG A 96 4.00 12.72 6.76
C ARG A 96 5.22 12.87 5.86
N ARG A 97 5.02 13.03 4.55
CA ARG A 97 6.07 13.05 3.52
C ARG A 97 6.81 11.72 3.37
N THR A 98 6.18 10.62 3.80
CA THR A 98 6.67 9.26 3.53
C THR A 98 6.41 8.88 2.07
N LEU A 99 5.32 9.39 1.48
CA LEU A 99 5.04 9.34 0.06
C LEU A 99 4.95 10.76 -0.49
N LEU A 100 5.36 10.93 -1.74
CA LEU A 100 5.08 12.13 -2.53
C LEU A 100 3.84 11.89 -3.38
N SER A 101 3.12 12.97 -3.69
CA SER A 101 1.97 12.91 -4.59
C SER A 101 2.14 13.87 -5.76
N HIS A 102 1.82 13.41 -6.96
CA HIS A 102 1.85 14.20 -8.18
C HIS A 102 0.53 14.06 -8.93
N GLN A 103 -0.05 15.20 -9.31
CA GLN A 103 -1.24 15.23 -10.16
C GLN A 103 -0.81 15.55 -11.59
N ALA A 104 -1.14 14.67 -12.53
CA ALA A 104 -0.98 14.92 -13.96
C ALA A 104 -2.36 15.11 -14.59
N VAL A 105 -2.46 15.99 -15.59
CA VAL A 105 -3.67 16.17 -16.39
C VAL A 105 -3.42 15.54 -17.75
N ALA A 106 -4.23 14.55 -18.12
CA ALA A 106 -4.20 13.93 -19.44
C ALA A 106 -5.63 13.79 -19.96
N ASN A 107 -5.89 14.23 -21.19
CA ASN A 107 -7.22 14.16 -21.82
C ASN A 107 -8.35 14.73 -20.94
N ASP A 108 -8.15 15.91 -20.35
CA ASP A 108 -9.07 16.59 -19.42
C ASP A 108 -9.44 15.80 -18.14
N ALA A 109 -8.78 14.67 -17.89
CA ALA A 109 -8.91 13.91 -16.66
C ALA A 109 -7.65 14.12 -15.80
N ALA A 110 -7.85 14.58 -14.56
CA ALA A 110 -6.78 14.64 -13.59
C ALA A 110 -6.53 13.24 -13.01
N GLN A 111 -5.28 12.79 -13.09
CA GLN A 111 -4.83 11.51 -12.54
C GLN A 111 -3.81 11.75 -11.43
N GLN A 112 -4.05 11.12 -10.29
CA GLN A 112 -3.18 11.20 -9.12
C GLN A 112 -2.18 10.04 -9.12
N PHE A 113 -0.93 10.35 -8.81
CA PHE A 113 0.17 9.41 -8.69
C PHE A 113 0.91 9.58 -7.37
N TYR A 114 1.50 8.49 -6.89
CA TYR A 114 2.28 8.43 -5.66
C TYR A 114 3.68 7.87 -5.92
N LEU A 115 4.68 8.41 -5.22
CA LEU A 115 6.10 8.04 -5.32
C LEU A 115 6.76 7.95 -3.95
#